data_AF-A0A835TQB2-F1
#
_entry.id   AF-A0A835TQB2-F1
#
_cell.length_a   1.000
_cell.length_b   1.000
_cell.length_c   1.000
_cell.angle_alpha   90.00
_cell.angle_beta   90.00
_cell.angle_gamma   90.00
#
_symmetry.space_group_name_H-M   'P 1'
#
loop_
_entity.id
_entity.type
_entity.pdbx_description
1 polymer ?
#
loop_
_entity_poly.entity_id
_entity_poly.type
_entity_poly.pdbx_seq_one_letter_code
_entity_poly.pdbx_strand_id
1 'polypeptide(L)'
;MADILNLLDSIPDPVVLEKAKKAIACLRRTCALYPLDKIAFSFNGGKDSTVLLHLLRAAVAQQQTTKGSAGTPSGLGGMLSFYFRQKDDFAEVKAFVEGADKEYGLAVQYLSEQDFKKGLCEYLERTGVMAIVLGTRRGDPNAGGQDVFCPSSEGWPAFMRVNPILDWTYHDVWVFLRATRVAYCCLYDHGYTSLGGVGNTLPNNSLRRPDGSYEPAYHLADGRLERVGRVHAAPAKAPAAAMVQAAHGVHAAHPNQGQGQGQGQGQAADSSSGASAGGAEAPLSGGPEGGAAMPVHHDSGEVGAGKGAGVAADTPAAAAARSGGGAQEAVSELTRSAAIVVVGDELLSGKVDDVNARFLCRELRALGWQVLRVVFVPDAVDDIASVVRALAATAEVVITAGGIGPTLDDVTMQGIALAVGQPLVRLPGMVERMAAYFGGETALTPAHLKMAEGPQHADLIDYKLPDGQASKFPILKINNIYVLPGVPSLLVQKWGALKERLRDDALAPFRNATLRLSLTDETTIAPALERVASTHGLDVAVGSYPVDNGIIVTLDSKNTRALQAAVADITELLPGDAVMALERDVDSLQ
;
A
#
# COMPACT_ATOMS: atom_id res chain seq x y z
N MET A 1 5.47 -21.20 -21.64
CA MET A 1 5.50 -20.84 -20.21
C MET A 1 6.32 -21.78 -19.33
N ALA A 2 6.45 -23.08 -19.61
CA ALA A 2 7.37 -23.94 -18.84
C ALA A 2 8.85 -23.48 -18.94
N ASP A 3 9.21 -22.80 -20.03
CA ASP A 3 10.50 -22.14 -20.25
C ASP A 3 10.92 -21.23 -19.09
N ILE A 4 10.05 -20.30 -18.65
CA ILE A 4 10.44 -19.32 -17.63
C ILE A 4 10.58 -19.94 -16.24
N LEU A 5 9.93 -21.09 -15.96
CA LEU A 5 10.15 -21.80 -14.70
C LEU A 5 11.57 -22.37 -14.62
N ASN A 6 12.01 -23.05 -15.68
CA ASN A 6 13.37 -23.59 -15.78
C ASN A 6 14.46 -22.49 -15.77
N LEU A 7 14.13 -21.27 -16.20
CA LEU A 7 15.03 -20.11 -16.16
C LEU A 7 15.11 -19.46 -14.77
N LEU A 8 14.12 -19.63 -13.89
CA LEU A 8 14.25 -19.20 -12.49
C LEU A 8 15.29 -20.05 -11.76
N ASP A 9 15.33 -21.35 -12.03
CA ASP A 9 16.34 -22.27 -11.48
C ASP A 9 17.76 -21.98 -11.99
N SER A 10 17.92 -21.15 -13.03
CA SER A 10 19.23 -20.68 -13.50
C SER A 10 19.72 -19.39 -12.82
N ILE A 11 19.00 -18.87 -11.82
CA ILE A 11 19.44 -17.74 -10.97
C ILE A 11 20.41 -18.25 -9.89
N PRO A 12 21.72 -17.92 -9.95
CA PRO A 12 22.72 -18.46 -9.02
C PRO A 12 22.76 -17.72 -7.68
N ASP A 13 22.16 -16.53 -7.61
CA ASP A 13 22.10 -15.72 -6.41
C ASP A 13 20.85 -16.13 -5.58
N PRO A 14 21.02 -16.66 -4.36
CA PRO A 14 19.89 -17.14 -3.56
C PRO A 14 18.99 -16.01 -3.06
N VAL A 15 19.52 -14.79 -2.89
CA VAL A 15 18.74 -13.62 -2.46
C VAL A 15 17.85 -13.14 -3.59
N VAL A 16 18.37 -13.07 -4.82
CA VAL A 16 17.59 -12.69 -6.01
C VAL A 16 16.58 -13.76 -6.38
N LEU A 17 16.94 -15.05 -6.26
CA LEU A 17 16.00 -16.16 -6.44
C LEU A 17 14.86 -16.11 -5.41
N GLU A 18 15.16 -15.79 -4.15
CA GLU A 18 14.15 -15.67 -3.10
C GLU A 18 13.27 -14.41 -3.27
N LYS A 19 13.84 -13.29 -3.72
CA LYS A 19 13.07 -12.11 -4.16
C LYS A 19 12.16 -12.43 -5.34
N ALA A 20 12.60 -13.26 -6.30
CA ALA A 20 11.79 -13.73 -7.42
C ALA A 20 10.63 -14.63 -6.95
N LYS A 21 10.87 -15.58 -6.05
CA LYS A 21 9.82 -16.41 -5.43
C LYS A 21 8.78 -15.55 -4.70
N LYS A 22 9.21 -14.58 -3.89
CA LYS A 22 8.32 -13.64 -3.19
C LYS A 22 7.49 -12.78 -4.15
N ALA A 23 8.10 -12.28 -5.23
CA ALA A 23 7.38 -11.54 -6.27
C ALA A 23 6.34 -12.42 -7.01
N ILE A 24 6.68 -13.68 -7.32
CA ILE A 24 5.76 -14.66 -7.92
C ILE A 24 4.60 -15.01 -6.96
N ALA A 25 4.86 -15.13 -5.66
CA ALA A 25 3.81 -15.34 -4.66
C ALA A 25 2.85 -14.13 -4.56
N CYS A 26 3.38 -12.90 -4.59
CA CYS A 26 2.58 -11.68 -4.68
C CYS A 26 1.69 -11.65 -5.94
N LEU A 27 2.27 -12.00 -7.10
CA LEU A 27 1.52 -12.08 -8.36
C LEU A 27 0.45 -13.18 -8.34
N ARG A 28 0.76 -14.38 -7.82
CA ARG A 28 -0.22 -15.46 -7.62
C ARG A 28 -1.36 -15.07 -6.67
N ARG A 29 -1.08 -14.29 -5.62
CA ARG A 29 -2.10 -13.71 -4.75
C ARG A 29 -2.98 -12.70 -5.50
N THR A 30 -2.40 -11.85 -6.34
CA THR A 30 -3.16 -10.92 -7.20
C THR A 30 -4.12 -11.68 -8.12
N CYS A 31 -3.64 -12.75 -8.74
CA CYS A 31 -4.43 -13.67 -9.59
C CYS A 31 -5.48 -14.50 -8.84
N ALA A 32 -5.53 -14.43 -7.51
CA ALA A 32 -6.55 -15.06 -6.67
C ALA A 32 -7.54 -14.03 -6.09
N LEU A 33 -7.10 -12.78 -5.89
CA LEU A 33 -7.94 -11.68 -5.42
C LEU A 33 -8.79 -11.03 -6.52
N TYR A 34 -8.33 -11.08 -7.78
CA TYR A 34 -8.99 -10.44 -8.92
C TYR A 34 -9.15 -11.42 -10.09
N PRO A 35 -10.28 -11.38 -10.83
CA PRO A 35 -10.39 -12.05 -12.12
C PRO A 35 -9.29 -11.60 -13.08
N LEU A 36 -8.77 -12.50 -13.91
CA LEU A 36 -7.61 -12.20 -14.76
C LEU A 36 -7.89 -11.05 -15.74
N ASP A 37 -9.10 -10.98 -16.31
CA ASP A 37 -9.57 -9.89 -17.19
C ASP A 37 -9.83 -8.55 -16.46
N LYS A 38 -9.63 -8.51 -15.14
CA LYS A 38 -9.68 -7.32 -14.28
C LYS A 38 -8.30 -6.93 -13.73
N ILE A 39 -7.25 -7.64 -14.13
CA ILE A 39 -5.85 -7.30 -13.89
C ILE A 39 -5.26 -6.71 -15.17
N ALA A 40 -4.57 -5.58 -15.05
CA ALA A 40 -3.75 -5.01 -16.11
C ALA A 40 -2.26 -5.02 -15.74
N PHE A 41 -1.41 -5.19 -16.75
CA PHE A 41 0.04 -5.06 -16.64
C PHE A 41 0.51 -3.80 -17.38
N SER A 42 1.18 -2.90 -16.66
CA SER A 42 1.82 -1.71 -17.24
C SER A 42 3.20 -2.09 -17.77
N PHE A 43 3.31 -2.23 -19.10
CA PHE A 43 4.54 -2.64 -19.77
C PHE A 43 5.10 -1.48 -20.58
N ASN A 44 6.38 -1.13 -20.35
CA ASN A 44 7.02 0.03 -20.97
C ASN A 44 8.40 -0.28 -21.60
N GLY A 45 8.72 -1.57 -21.76
CA GLY A 45 10.01 -2.01 -22.33
C GLY A 45 11.26 -1.73 -21.49
N GLY A 46 11.12 -1.06 -20.34
CA GLY A 46 12.21 -0.87 -19.38
C GLY A 46 12.60 -2.18 -18.68
N LYS A 47 13.82 -2.25 -18.18
CA LYS A 47 14.37 -3.42 -17.46
C LYS A 47 13.44 -3.90 -16.34
N ASP A 48 12.81 -2.98 -15.62
CA ASP A 48 12.01 -3.24 -14.42
C ASP A 48 10.65 -3.88 -14.76
N SER A 49 9.99 -3.40 -15.82
CA SER A 49 8.77 -4.04 -16.34
C SER A 49 9.09 -5.33 -17.10
N THR A 50 10.27 -5.44 -17.72
CA THR A 50 10.75 -6.69 -18.33
C THR A 50 10.90 -7.80 -17.27
N VAL A 51 11.51 -7.52 -16.12
CA VAL A 51 11.55 -8.48 -14.99
C VAL A 51 10.13 -8.91 -14.59
N LEU A 52 9.19 -7.97 -14.44
CA LEU A 52 7.80 -8.31 -14.08
C LEU A 52 7.06 -9.13 -15.13
N LEU A 53 7.26 -8.88 -16.41
CA LEU A 53 6.70 -9.69 -17.50
C LEU A 53 7.07 -11.17 -17.32
N HIS A 54 8.33 -11.46 -16.99
CA HIS A 54 8.78 -12.83 -16.79
C HIS A 54 8.29 -13.44 -15.47
N LEU A 55 8.24 -12.65 -14.38
CA LEU A 55 7.63 -13.09 -13.10
C LEU A 55 6.12 -13.35 -13.23
N LEU A 56 5.40 -12.56 -14.04
CA LEU A 56 3.99 -12.77 -14.40
C LEU A 56 3.79 -14.06 -15.19
N ARG A 57 4.61 -14.28 -16.24
CA ARG A 57 4.59 -15.54 -17.02
C ARG A 57 4.83 -16.76 -16.12
N ALA A 58 5.73 -16.66 -15.12
CA ALA A 58 5.96 -17.72 -14.14
C ALA A 58 4.77 -17.92 -13.15
N ALA A 59 4.17 -16.84 -12.66
CA ALA A 59 3.00 -16.91 -11.78
C ALA A 59 1.80 -17.58 -12.46
N VAL A 60 1.52 -17.21 -13.72
CA VAL A 60 0.46 -17.82 -14.54
C VAL A 60 0.76 -19.31 -14.81
N ALA A 61 2.02 -19.65 -15.12
CA ALA A 61 2.44 -21.05 -15.32
C ALA A 61 2.14 -21.94 -14.10
N GLN A 62 2.50 -21.47 -12.90
CA GLN A 62 2.26 -22.20 -11.64
C GLN A 62 0.77 -22.36 -11.30
N GLN A 63 -0.10 -21.44 -11.73
CA GLN A 63 -1.55 -21.58 -11.57
C GLN A 63 -2.22 -22.51 -12.59
N GLN A 64 -1.54 -22.87 -13.68
CA GLN A 64 -2.06 -23.75 -14.72
C GLN A 64 -1.63 -25.21 -14.51
N THR A 65 -0.39 -25.46 -14.07
CA THR A 65 0.07 -26.81 -13.69
C THR A 65 -0.75 -27.38 -12.53
N THR A 66 -1.12 -26.54 -11.57
CA THR A 66 -2.00 -26.89 -10.44
C THR A 66 -3.48 -27.11 -10.81
N LYS A 67 -3.90 -26.74 -12.03
CA LYS A 67 -5.28 -26.92 -12.54
C LYS A 67 -5.40 -27.96 -13.67
N GLY A 68 -4.33 -28.69 -14.00
CA GLY A 68 -4.37 -29.78 -14.97
C GLY A 68 -4.69 -29.38 -16.42
N SER A 69 -4.53 -28.11 -16.79
CA SER A 69 -4.81 -27.64 -18.15
C SER A 69 -3.70 -28.03 -19.11
N ALA A 70 -4.02 -28.78 -20.16
CA ALA A 70 -3.07 -29.30 -21.15
C ALA A 70 -2.81 -28.34 -22.35
N GLY A 71 -3.29 -27.10 -22.29
CA GLY A 71 -3.08 -26.09 -23.34
C GLY A 71 -1.78 -25.30 -23.16
N THR A 72 -1.05 -25.03 -24.24
CA THR A 72 0.09 -24.10 -24.21
C THR A 72 -0.44 -22.65 -24.13
N PRO A 73 -0.18 -21.89 -23.05
CA PRO A 73 -0.75 -20.56 -22.89
C PRO A 73 -0.06 -19.52 -23.78
N SER A 74 -0.87 -18.73 -24.49
CA SER A 74 -0.48 -17.43 -25.05
C SER A 74 -0.87 -16.30 -24.10
N GLY A 75 -0.18 -15.16 -24.20
CA GLY A 75 -0.41 -13.97 -23.39
C GLY A 75 -0.15 -14.19 -21.90
N LEU A 76 -0.87 -13.44 -21.07
CA LEU A 76 -0.82 -13.51 -19.62
C LEU A 76 -2.08 -14.17 -19.04
N GLY A 77 -2.57 -15.24 -19.69
CA GLY A 77 -3.71 -16.04 -19.21
C GLY A 77 -5.07 -15.31 -19.20
N GLY A 78 -5.18 -14.17 -19.88
CA GLY A 78 -6.37 -13.32 -19.89
C GLY A 78 -6.20 -11.94 -19.25
N MET A 79 -5.05 -11.67 -18.60
CA MET A 79 -4.72 -10.31 -18.18
C MET A 79 -4.57 -9.37 -19.37
N LEU A 80 -4.94 -8.11 -19.17
CA LEU A 80 -4.73 -7.04 -20.14
C LEU A 80 -3.33 -6.45 -19.99
N SER A 81 -2.77 -5.93 -21.08
CA SER A 81 -1.51 -5.16 -21.04
C SER A 81 -1.74 -3.76 -21.61
N PHE A 82 -1.01 -2.76 -21.12
CA PHE A 82 -1.02 -1.41 -21.72
C PHE A 82 0.35 -0.73 -21.65
N TYR A 83 0.55 0.25 -22.52
CA TYR A 83 1.74 1.10 -22.60
C TYR A 83 1.33 2.52 -22.94
N PHE A 84 1.75 3.51 -22.14
CA PHE A 84 1.66 4.93 -22.52
C PHE A 84 2.78 5.24 -23.52
N ARG A 85 2.41 5.53 -24.77
CA ARG A 85 3.36 5.70 -25.89
C ARG A 85 3.68 7.19 -26.08
N GLN A 86 4.93 7.56 -25.84
CA GLN A 86 5.46 8.91 -26.06
C GLN A 86 5.68 9.16 -27.57
N LYS A 87 5.75 10.44 -27.95
CA LYS A 87 6.25 10.81 -29.29
C LYS A 87 7.77 10.66 -29.38
N ASP A 88 8.47 11.01 -28.30
CA ASP A 88 9.92 10.95 -28.16
C ASP A 88 10.42 9.67 -27.46
N ASP A 89 9.63 8.59 -27.43
CA ASP A 89 10.15 7.25 -27.13
C ASP A 89 11.33 6.91 -28.06
N PHE A 90 12.33 6.22 -27.54
CA PHE A 90 13.39 5.59 -28.34
C PHE A 90 12.80 4.58 -29.34
N ALA A 91 13.38 4.49 -30.54
CA ALA A 91 12.96 3.51 -31.55
C ALA A 91 13.16 2.07 -31.05
N GLU A 92 14.25 1.85 -30.32
CA GLU A 92 14.66 0.61 -29.69
C GLU A 92 13.67 0.15 -28.60
N VAL A 93 13.13 1.08 -27.81
CA VAL A 93 12.10 0.78 -26.80
C VAL A 93 10.79 0.39 -27.47
N LYS A 94 10.35 1.13 -28.49
CA LYS A 94 9.14 0.79 -29.27
C LYS A 94 9.27 -0.58 -29.94
N ALA A 95 10.38 -0.84 -30.61
CA ALA A 95 10.67 -2.12 -31.25
C ALA A 95 10.76 -3.28 -30.24
N PHE A 96 11.31 -3.05 -29.04
CA PHE A 96 11.34 -4.04 -27.97
C PHE A 96 9.95 -4.35 -27.41
N VAL A 97 9.10 -3.33 -27.17
CA VAL A 97 7.72 -3.53 -26.72
C VAL A 97 6.89 -4.26 -27.78
N GLU A 98 6.95 -3.83 -29.04
CA GLU A 98 6.24 -4.46 -30.16
C GLU A 98 6.74 -5.89 -30.43
N GLY A 99 8.03 -6.15 -30.21
CA GLY A 99 8.63 -7.48 -30.27
C GLY A 99 8.12 -8.41 -29.17
N ALA A 100 8.17 -7.96 -27.90
CA ALA A 100 7.72 -8.74 -26.75
C ALA A 100 6.19 -8.96 -26.73
N ASP A 101 5.40 -7.99 -27.19
CA ASP A 101 3.95 -8.14 -27.40
C ASP A 101 3.64 -9.26 -28.39
N LYS A 102 4.39 -9.31 -29.51
CA LYS A 102 4.28 -10.37 -30.53
C LYS A 102 4.82 -11.72 -30.08
N GLU A 103 5.94 -11.76 -29.35
CA GLU A 103 6.56 -13.01 -28.88
C GLU A 103 5.72 -13.69 -27.81
N TYR A 104 5.18 -12.92 -26.87
CA TYR A 104 4.45 -13.46 -25.72
C TYR A 104 2.92 -13.35 -25.85
N GLY A 105 2.39 -12.61 -26.82
CA GLY A 105 0.95 -12.44 -27.06
C GLY A 105 0.26 -11.53 -26.04
N LEU A 106 0.91 -10.43 -25.66
CA LEU A 106 0.50 -9.62 -24.50
C LEU A 106 -0.75 -8.75 -24.74
N ALA A 107 -1.11 -8.52 -26.01
CA ALA A 107 -2.18 -7.64 -26.46
C ALA A 107 -2.05 -6.22 -25.87
N VAL A 108 -0.85 -5.63 -26.00
CA VAL A 108 -0.54 -4.29 -25.47
C VAL A 108 -1.44 -3.22 -26.08
N GLN A 109 -2.26 -2.60 -25.22
CA GLN A 109 -3.06 -1.44 -25.59
C GLN A 109 -2.23 -0.17 -25.46
N TYR A 110 -1.92 0.47 -26.59
CA TYR A 110 -1.16 1.71 -26.65
C TYR A 110 -2.05 2.90 -26.27
N LEU A 111 -1.74 3.57 -25.17
CA LEU A 111 -2.46 4.73 -24.65
C LEU A 111 -1.73 6.02 -25.03
N SER A 112 -2.52 7.08 -25.30
CA SER A 112 -2.00 8.42 -25.62
C SER A 112 -1.77 9.23 -24.34
N GLU A 113 -0.62 9.88 -24.24
CA GLU A 113 -0.15 10.51 -23.00
C GLU A 113 -0.39 12.02 -22.91
N GLN A 114 -1.25 12.60 -23.76
CA GLN A 114 -1.58 14.04 -23.67
C GLN A 114 -2.21 14.42 -22.31
N ASP A 115 -2.78 13.44 -21.62
CA ASP A 115 -3.01 13.43 -20.18
C ASP A 115 -2.96 11.97 -19.68
N PHE A 116 -1.89 11.60 -18.96
CA PHE A 116 -1.72 10.28 -18.32
C PHE A 116 -2.93 9.84 -17.52
N LYS A 117 -3.47 10.74 -16.69
CA LYS A 117 -4.54 10.45 -15.75
C LYS A 117 -5.84 10.21 -16.51
N LYS A 118 -6.17 11.08 -17.47
CA LYS A 118 -7.34 10.91 -18.34
C LYS A 118 -7.24 9.61 -19.16
N GLY A 119 -6.10 9.35 -19.79
CA GLY A 119 -5.88 8.12 -20.56
C GLY A 119 -6.00 6.86 -19.70
N LEU A 120 -5.64 6.94 -18.41
CA LEU A 120 -5.87 5.85 -17.46
C LEU A 120 -7.35 5.75 -17.03
N CYS A 121 -8.06 6.85 -16.81
CA CYS A 121 -9.51 6.83 -16.56
C CYS A 121 -10.25 6.15 -17.72
N GLU A 122 -10.04 6.62 -18.96
CA GLU A 122 -10.68 6.07 -20.16
C GLU A 122 -10.34 4.58 -20.38
N TYR A 123 -9.14 4.15 -20.00
CA TYR A 123 -8.75 2.73 -20.03
C TYR A 123 -9.49 1.92 -18.96
N LEU A 124 -9.54 2.39 -17.71
CA LEU A 124 -10.18 1.70 -16.59
C LEU A 124 -11.70 1.62 -16.77
N GLU A 125 -12.35 2.70 -17.19
CA GLU A 125 -13.79 2.76 -17.49
C GLU A 125 -14.17 1.77 -18.61
N ARG A 126 -13.35 1.68 -19.66
CA ARG A 126 -13.59 0.79 -20.81
C ARG A 126 -13.33 -0.69 -20.53
N THR A 127 -12.50 -1.02 -19.54
CA THR A 127 -12.06 -2.42 -19.25
C THR A 127 -12.63 -3.00 -17.96
N GLY A 128 -13.03 -2.14 -17.02
CA GLY A 128 -13.39 -2.52 -15.66
C GLY A 128 -12.22 -3.03 -14.82
N VAL A 129 -10.97 -2.75 -15.21
CA VAL A 129 -9.76 -3.20 -14.49
C VAL A 129 -9.77 -2.69 -13.05
N MET A 130 -9.46 -3.59 -12.11
CA MET A 130 -9.47 -3.34 -10.67
C MET A 130 -8.06 -3.29 -10.06
N ALA A 131 -7.08 -3.94 -10.68
CA ALA A 131 -5.70 -3.99 -10.22
C ALA A 131 -4.71 -3.77 -11.37
N ILE A 132 -3.64 -3.01 -11.11
CA ILE A 132 -2.55 -2.76 -12.07
C ILE A 132 -1.22 -3.20 -11.46
N VAL A 133 -0.53 -4.09 -12.19
CA VAL A 133 0.83 -4.54 -11.88
C VAL A 133 1.85 -3.54 -12.45
N LEU A 134 2.72 -3.01 -11.58
CA LEU A 134 3.63 -1.90 -11.85
C LEU A 134 5.09 -2.26 -11.52
N GLY A 135 6.01 -1.87 -12.40
CA GLY A 135 7.48 -2.05 -12.27
C GLY A 135 8.18 -1.14 -11.25
N THR A 136 7.46 -0.67 -10.23
CA THR A 136 7.98 0.30 -9.25
C THR A 136 8.97 -0.36 -8.28
N ARG A 137 10.14 0.25 -8.09
CA ARG A 137 11.08 -0.02 -7.00
C ARG A 137 11.08 1.13 -6.00
N ARG A 138 11.46 0.86 -4.74
CA ARG A 138 11.48 1.85 -3.63
C ARG A 138 12.41 3.05 -3.89
N GLY A 139 13.36 2.93 -4.82
CA GLY A 139 14.23 4.01 -5.30
C GLY A 139 13.67 4.84 -6.46
N ASP A 140 12.41 4.67 -6.85
CA ASP A 140 11.77 5.46 -7.92
C ASP A 140 11.12 6.74 -7.38
N PRO A 141 11.08 7.85 -8.17
CA PRO A 141 10.67 9.16 -7.63
C PRO A 141 9.22 9.19 -7.14
N ASN A 142 8.38 8.32 -7.70
CA ASN A 142 6.96 8.21 -7.40
C ASN A 142 6.65 7.09 -6.38
N ALA A 143 7.67 6.40 -5.83
CA ALA A 143 7.51 5.27 -4.92
C ALA A 143 7.28 5.67 -3.45
N GLY A 144 7.41 6.96 -3.10
CA GLY A 144 7.18 7.46 -1.76
C GLY A 144 5.77 7.10 -1.25
N GLY A 145 5.70 6.48 -0.07
CA GLY A 145 4.44 6.03 0.54
C GLY A 145 3.75 4.84 -0.15
N GLN A 146 4.39 4.17 -1.12
CA GLN A 146 3.83 2.96 -1.72
C GLN A 146 4.21 1.68 -0.95
N ASP A 147 3.27 0.74 -0.91
CA ASP A 147 3.42 -0.64 -0.43
C ASP A 147 3.36 -1.63 -1.60
N VAL A 148 3.60 -2.92 -1.33
CA VAL A 148 3.51 -4.01 -2.32
C VAL A 148 2.08 -4.14 -2.88
N PHE A 149 1.07 -3.84 -2.06
CA PHE A 149 -0.31 -3.59 -2.46
C PHE A 149 -0.75 -2.27 -1.84
N CYS A 150 -1.19 -1.30 -2.64
CA CYS A 150 -1.84 -0.08 -2.12
C CYS A 150 -2.85 0.48 -3.13
N PRO A 151 -3.91 1.20 -2.69
CA PRO A 151 -4.75 1.96 -3.60
C PRO A 151 -3.94 2.94 -4.46
N SER A 152 -4.49 3.35 -5.59
CA SER A 152 -4.00 4.49 -6.37
C SER A 152 -3.97 5.78 -5.53
N SER A 153 -3.13 6.74 -5.91
CA SER A 153 -2.97 7.98 -5.13
C SER A 153 -4.21 8.86 -5.23
N GLU A 154 -4.42 9.72 -4.22
CA GLU A 154 -5.49 10.73 -4.26
C GLU A 154 -5.47 11.52 -5.57
N GLY A 155 -6.65 11.75 -6.14
CA GLY A 155 -6.81 12.42 -7.43
C GLY A 155 -6.49 11.57 -8.67
N TRP A 156 -6.06 10.32 -8.55
CA TRP A 156 -6.03 9.34 -9.66
C TRP A 156 -7.33 8.50 -9.70
N PRO A 157 -7.70 7.88 -10.83
CA PRO A 157 -8.79 6.91 -10.85
C PRO A 157 -8.52 5.75 -9.89
N ALA A 158 -9.59 5.15 -9.34
CA ALA A 158 -9.50 4.11 -8.32
C ALA A 158 -9.06 2.76 -8.91
N PHE A 159 -7.91 2.24 -8.47
CA PHE A 159 -7.45 0.87 -8.73
C PHE A 159 -6.45 0.43 -7.65
N MET A 160 -6.24 -0.88 -7.51
CA MET A 160 -5.17 -1.43 -6.66
C MET A 160 -3.83 -1.42 -7.40
N ARG A 161 -2.84 -0.68 -6.90
CA ARG A 161 -1.44 -0.83 -7.33
C ARG A 161 -0.87 -2.11 -6.75
N VAL A 162 -0.21 -2.88 -7.59
CA VAL A 162 0.57 -4.05 -7.20
C VAL A 162 2.02 -3.81 -7.62
N ASN A 163 2.93 -3.81 -6.65
CA ASN A 163 4.36 -3.53 -6.83
C ASN A 163 5.20 -4.77 -6.39
N PRO A 164 5.23 -5.88 -7.16
CA PRO A 164 5.85 -7.14 -6.70
C PRO A 164 7.37 -7.06 -6.49
N ILE A 165 8.02 -6.06 -7.08
CA ILE A 165 9.47 -5.85 -7.03
C ILE A 165 9.87 -4.61 -6.20
N LEU A 166 8.99 -4.10 -5.32
CA LEU A 166 9.22 -2.85 -4.59
C LEU A 166 10.57 -2.81 -3.86
N ASP A 167 10.95 -3.91 -3.19
CA ASP A 167 12.20 -4.03 -2.42
C ASP A 167 13.38 -4.64 -3.23
N TRP A 168 13.31 -4.52 -4.56
CA TRP A 168 14.44 -4.80 -5.45
C TRP A 168 15.33 -3.58 -5.59
N THR A 169 16.63 -3.81 -5.62
CA THR A 169 17.68 -2.85 -5.95
C THR A 169 17.91 -2.82 -7.46
N TYR A 170 18.76 -1.89 -7.91
CA TYR A 170 19.26 -1.87 -9.27
C TYR A 170 19.98 -3.18 -9.66
N HIS A 171 20.72 -3.78 -8.72
CA HIS A 171 21.50 -4.99 -8.96
C HIS A 171 20.64 -6.25 -9.03
N ASP A 172 19.61 -6.40 -8.18
CA ASP A 172 18.69 -7.56 -8.22
C ASP A 172 18.06 -7.71 -9.62
N VAL A 173 17.65 -6.59 -10.23
CA VAL A 173 17.07 -6.52 -11.58
C VAL A 173 18.06 -7.05 -12.63
N TRP A 174 19.33 -6.65 -12.55
CA TRP A 174 20.34 -7.10 -13.52
C TRP A 174 20.80 -8.53 -13.30
N VAL A 175 20.93 -8.99 -12.05
CA VAL A 175 21.22 -10.40 -11.74
C VAL A 175 20.12 -11.29 -12.31
N PHE A 176 18.85 -10.94 -12.11
CA PHE A 176 17.72 -11.68 -12.70
C PHE A 176 17.80 -11.72 -14.24
N LEU A 177 17.90 -10.56 -14.91
CA LEU A 177 17.89 -10.49 -16.38
C LEU A 177 19.09 -11.23 -17.01
N ARG A 178 20.28 -11.12 -16.41
CA ARG A 178 21.50 -11.76 -16.94
C ARG A 178 21.56 -13.26 -16.64
N ALA A 179 21.01 -13.72 -15.52
CA ALA A 179 20.95 -15.14 -15.19
C ALA A 179 19.87 -15.88 -16.00
N THR A 180 18.67 -15.30 -16.12
CA THR A 180 17.55 -15.86 -16.92
C THR A 180 17.76 -15.72 -18.44
N ARG A 181 18.70 -14.86 -18.87
CA ARG A 181 19.05 -14.60 -20.29
C ARG A 181 17.87 -14.16 -21.16
N VAL A 182 16.84 -13.58 -20.56
CA VAL A 182 15.69 -13.01 -21.27
C VAL A 182 16.09 -11.74 -22.02
N ALA A 183 15.40 -11.45 -23.12
CA ALA A 183 15.65 -10.24 -23.90
C ALA A 183 15.28 -8.97 -23.11
N TYR A 184 16.08 -7.92 -23.27
CA TYR A 184 15.82 -6.58 -22.75
C TYR A 184 16.17 -5.53 -23.82
N CYS A 185 15.73 -4.28 -23.66
CA CYS A 185 16.00 -3.22 -24.65
C CYS A 185 17.52 -2.98 -24.82
N CYS A 186 18.03 -3.08 -26.04
CA CYS A 186 19.47 -3.05 -26.35
C CYS A 186 20.18 -1.72 -26.00
N LEU A 187 19.44 -0.64 -25.72
CA LEU A 187 20.02 0.60 -25.18
C LEU A 187 20.77 0.37 -23.85
N TYR A 188 20.32 -0.61 -23.05
CA TYR A 188 21.02 -0.97 -21.82
C TYR A 188 22.44 -1.50 -22.08
N ASP A 189 22.72 -2.12 -23.22
CA ASP A 189 24.09 -2.54 -23.59
C ASP A 189 24.96 -1.36 -24.08
N HIS A 190 24.34 -0.23 -24.41
CA HIS A 190 24.98 1.01 -24.86
C HIS A 190 25.13 2.05 -23.73
N GLY A 191 25.10 1.61 -22.47
CA GLY A 191 25.35 2.43 -21.28
C GLY A 191 24.18 3.27 -20.76
N TYR A 192 22.99 3.16 -21.35
CA TYR A 192 21.79 3.78 -20.77
C TYR A 192 21.35 3.00 -19.52
N THR A 193 21.21 3.65 -18.36
CA THR A 193 20.85 2.96 -17.10
C THR A 193 19.39 3.14 -16.69
N SER A 194 18.72 4.17 -17.23
CA SER A 194 17.30 4.49 -17.01
C SER A 194 16.74 5.06 -18.32
N LEU A 195 15.57 4.59 -18.78
CA LEU A 195 15.01 4.93 -20.10
C LEU A 195 13.73 5.77 -20.00
N GLY A 196 13.52 6.65 -20.97
CA GLY A 196 12.33 7.49 -21.15
C GLY A 196 12.51 8.32 -22.43
N GLY A 197 12.00 9.55 -22.46
CA GLY A 197 12.11 10.42 -23.63
C GLY A 197 13.55 10.64 -24.14
N VAL A 198 13.73 10.53 -25.46
CA VAL A 198 15.00 10.78 -26.18
C VAL A 198 15.55 12.16 -25.86
N GLY A 199 14.70 13.17 -25.67
CA GLY A 199 15.11 14.54 -25.34
C GLY A 199 15.64 14.73 -23.91
N ASN A 200 15.48 13.75 -23.01
CA ASN A 200 15.88 13.86 -21.60
C ASN A 200 16.80 12.72 -21.10
N THR A 201 17.22 11.81 -21.99
CA THR A 201 17.95 10.60 -21.61
C THR A 201 19.27 10.47 -22.37
N LEU A 202 20.37 10.33 -21.63
CA LEU A 202 21.74 10.11 -22.12
C LEU A 202 22.31 8.80 -21.55
N PRO A 203 23.35 8.23 -22.17
CA PRO A 203 24.17 7.18 -21.55
C PRO A 203 24.76 7.67 -20.21
N ASN A 204 24.96 6.74 -19.28
CA ASN A 204 25.45 7.06 -17.95
C ASN A 204 26.97 7.29 -17.97
N ASN A 205 27.42 8.50 -17.63
CA ASN A 205 28.85 8.84 -17.61
C ASN A 205 29.68 7.98 -16.65
N SER A 206 29.08 7.37 -15.61
CA SER A 206 29.76 6.40 -14.74
C SER A 206 30.10 5.06 -15.43
N LEU A 207 29.60 4.83 -16.65
CA LEU A 207 29.93 3.68 -17.50
C LEU A 207 30.86 4.05 -18.66
N ARG A 208 31.30 5.31 -18.78
CA ARG A 208 32.06 5.77 -19.95
C ARG A 208 33.50 5.25 -19.94
N ARG A 209 33.88 4.54 -21.01
CA ARG A 209 35.25 4.03 -21.23
C ARG A 209 36.20 5.14 -21.69
N PRO A 210 37.54 4.95 -21.56
CA PRO A 210 38.54 5.91 -22.06
C PRO A 210 38.47 6.20 -23.56
N ASP A 211 38.00 5.24 -24.37
CA ASP A 211 37.78 5.40 -25.83
C ASP A 211 36.52 6.21 -26.19
N GLY A 212 35.70 6.56 -25.19
CA GLY A 212 34.45 7.30 -25.35
C GLY A 212 33.21 6.44 -25.61
N SER A 213 33.36 5.10 -25.72
CA SER A 213 32.24 4.15 -25.65
C SER A 213 31.72 4.00 -24.22
N TYR A 214 30.70 3.18 -24.02
CA TYR A 214 30.13 2.90 -22.69
C TYR A 214 30.10 1.40 -22.38
N GLU A 215 30.33 1.07 -21.11
CA GLU A 215 29.99 -0.23 -20.54
C GLU A 215 28.47 -0.44 -20.49
N PRO A 216 27.98 -1.68 -20.62
CA PRO A 216 26.57 -2.01 -20.40
C PRO A 216 26.07 -1.65 -19.00
N ALA A 217 24.77 -1.38 -18.89
CA ALA A 217 24.10 -0.96 -17.67
C ALA A 217 24.34 -1.89 -16.46
N TYR A 218 24.44 -3.21 -16.70
CA TYR A 218 24.72 -4.19 -15.66
C TYR A 218 26.15 -4.11 -15.07
N HIS A 219 27.04 -3.28 -15.60
CA HIS A 219 28.35 -2.96 -15.01
C HIS A 219 28.32 -1.72 -14.08
N LEU A 220 27.16 -1.08 -13.87
CA LEU A 220 27.07 0.09 -12.97
C LEU A 220 27.19 -0.35 -11.50
N ALA A 221 28.39 -0.14 -10.92
CA ALA A 221 28.71 -0.57 -9.56
C ALA A 221 27.88 0.12 -8.46
N ASP A 222 27.44 1.37 -8.65
CA ASP A 222 26.57 2.08 -7.71
C ASP A 222 25.19 2.34 -8.32
N GLY A 223 24.21 1.54 -7.91
CA GLY A 223 22.82 1.66 -8.35
C GLY A 223 22.15 3.00 -8.02
N ARG A 224 22.68 3.79 -7.07
CA ARG A 224 22.19 5.15 -6.78
C ARG A 224 22.42 6.09 -7.97
N LEU A 225 23.39 5.78 -8.83
CA LEU A 225 23.72 6.55 -10.02
C LEU A 225 22.81 6.20 -11.23
N GLU A 226 21.82 5.31 -11.07
CA GLU A 226 20.90 4.85 -12.13
C GLU A 226 20.31 5.99 -12.98
N ARG A 227 20.04 7.15 -12.37
CA ARG A 227 19.40 8.31 -13.03
C ARG A 227 20.36 9.45 -13.40
N VAL A 228 21.68 9.29 -13.25
CA VAL A 228 22.67 10.35 -13.62
C VAL A 228 22.65 10.68 -15.12
N GLY A 229 22.22 9.73 -15.97
CA GLY A 229 21.98 9.98 -17.39
C GLY A 229 20.70 10.79 -17.72
N ARG A 230 20.02 11.40 -16.74
CA ARG A 230 18.83 12.22 -16.97
C ARG A 230 19.15 13.70 -17.02
N VAL A 231 18.72 14.35 -18.11
CA VAL A 231 18.77 15.80 -18.25
C VAL A 231 17.44 16.36 -17.75
N HIS A 232 17.47 17.17 -16.70
CA HIS A 232 16.28 17.91 -16.26
C HIS A 232 15.93 18.97 -17.32
N ALA A 233 14.71 18.89 -17.86
CA ALA A 233 14.16 19.97 -18.67
C ALA A 233 14.02 21.23 -17.80
N ALA A 234 14.41 22.39 -18.33
CA ALA A 234 14.16 23.67 -17.66
C ALA A 234 12.64 23.88 -17.52
N PRO A 235 12.15 24.36 -16.36
CA PRO A 235 10.72 24.51 -16.14
C PRO A 235 10.13 25.53 -17.13
N ALA A 236 9.07 25.13 -17.83
CA ALA A 236 8.33 26.02 -18.71
C ALA A 236 7.78 27.21 -17.89
N LYS A 237 7.99 28.44 -18.36
CA LYS A 237 7.49 29.64 -17.67
C LYS A 237 5.95 29.59 -17.61
N ALA A 238 5.42 29.61 -16.40
CA ALA A 238 3.97 29.76 -16.20
C ALA A 238 3.46 31.09 -16.79
N PRO A 239 2.27 31.13 -17.40
CA PRO A 239 1.65 32.37 -17.84
C PRO A 239 1.26 33.23 -16.62
N ALA A 240 1.54 34.53 -16.68
CA ALA A 240 1.26 35.44 -15.58
C ALA A 240 -0.22 35.86 -15.55
N ALA A 241 -0.92 35.61 -14.43
CA ALA A 241 -2.27 36.09 -14.20
C ALA A 241 -2.52 36.44 -12.72
N ALA A 242 -2.91 37.70 -12.48
CA ALA A 242 -3.66 38.22 -11.32
C ALA A 242 -3.35 37.69 -9.90
N MET A 243 -2.42 38.36 -9.20
CA MET A 243 -2.59 38.59 -7.75
C MET A 243 -3.49 39.81 -7.54
N VAL A 244 -4.55 39.67 -6.75
CA VAL A 244 -5.36 40.80 -6.26
C VAL A 244 -4.94 41.14 -4.83
N GLN A 245 -4.65 42.41 -4.56
CA GLN A 245 -4.28 42.90 -3.23
C GLN A 245 -5.51 43.25 -2.39
N ALA A 246 -5.49 42.89 -1.10
CA ALA A 246 -6.25 43.60 -0.07
C ALA A 246 -5.69 43.31 1.35
N ALA A 247 -4.88 44.23 1.88
CA ALA A 247 -4.59 44.33 3.32
C ALA A 247 -4.22 45.78 3.67
N HIS A 248 -4.73 46.31 4.78
CA HIS A 248 -4.48 47.67 5.27
C HIS A 248 -4.44 47.68 6.79
N GLY A 249 -3.51 48.44 7.37
CA GLY A 249 -3.31 48.58 8.82
C GLY A 249 -2.49 47.44 9.46
N VAL A 250 -1.80 47.65 10.59
CA VAL A 250 -1.73 48.84 11.47
C VAL A 250 -0.28 49.08 11.96
N HIS A 251 0.06 50.32 12.32
CA HIS A 251 1.31 50.71 12.99
C HIS A 251 1.57 49.87 14.28
N ALA A 252 2.77 49.39 14.60
CA ALA A 252 4.11 50.01 14.70
C ALA A 252 4.37 50.80 16.00
N ALA A 253 5.18 50.23 16.91
CA ALA A 253 5.88 50.90 18.01
C ALA A 253 7.10 50.07 18.48
N HIS A 254 8.06 50.74 19.13
CA HIS A 254 9.39 50.27 19.60
C HIS A 254 9.58 50.83 21.05
N PRO A 255 10.72 50.69 21.79
CA PRO A 255 11.97 49.94 21.55
C PRO A 255 12.63 49.25 22.81
N ASN A 256 13.80 48.62 22.57
CA ASN A 256 15.06 48.77 23.35
C ASN A 256 15.53 47.70 24.39
N GLN A 257 16.88 47.58 24.44
CA GLN A 257 17.79 46.93 25.41
C GLN A 257 17.73 45.38 25.51
N GLY A 258 18.87 44.66 25.60
CA GLY A 258 20.27 45.09 25.43
C GLY A 258 21.30 44.02 25.88
N GLN A 259 22.57 44.17 25.45
CA GLN A 259 23.73 43.29 25.73
C GLN A 259 23.68 41.89 25.07
N GLY A 260 24.79 41.25 24.70
CA GLY A 260 26.18 41.73 24.62
C GLY A 260 27.21 40.58 24.44
N GLN A 261 28.37 40.88 23.83
CA GLN A 261 29.51 39.95 23.57
C GLN A 261 29.23 38.83 22.53
N GLY A 262 30.21 38.36 21.74
CA GLY A 262 31.57 38.90 21.50
C GLY A 262 32.47 37.90 20.73
N GLN A 263 33.40 38.44 19.90
CA GLN A 263 34.46 37.72 19.16
C GLN A 263 33.98 36.78 18.01
N GLY A 264 34.69 36.66 16.88
CA GLY A 264 35.84 37.44 16.43
C GLY A 264 36.37 37.06 15.02
N GLN A 265 36.94 38.05 14.33
CA GLN A 265 37.91 37.97 13.22
C GLN A 265 37.63 37.06 12.01
N GLY A 266 37.26 37.68 10.88
CA GLY A 266 37.53 37.20 9.52
C GLY A 266 38.11 38.35 8.69
N GLN A 267 39.19 38.12 7.96
CA GLN A 267 39.93 39.16 7.21
C GLN A 267 39.38 39.35 5.79
N ALA A 268 39.68 40.51 5.18
CA ALA A 268 39.22 40.89 3.84
C ALA A 268 40.34 40.83 2.79
N ALA A 269 40.00 40.26 1.62
CA ALA A 269 40.55 40.54 0.29
C ALA A 269 39.50 39.99 -0.71
N ASP A 270 38.85 40.73 -1.63
CA ASP A 270 39.23 41.86 -2.50
C ASP A 270 39.90 41.41 -3.83
N SER A 271 39.68 42.21 -4.89
CA SER A 271 39.83 41.93 -6.33
C SER A 271 38.86 40.86 -6.89
N SER A 272 37.98 41.05 -7.88
CA SER A 272 37.69 42.07 -8.93
C SER A 272 38.16 41.74 -10.36
N SER A 273 37.56 42.45 -11.34
CA SER A 273 37.62 42.27 -12.81
C SER A 273 36.85 41.05 -13.39
N GLY A 274 36.19 41.16 -14.56
CA GLY A 274 35.85 42.36 -15.33
C GLY A 274 35.33 42.08 -16.76
N ALA A 275 34.61 43.06 -17.35
CA ALA A 275 34.07 43.12 -18.74
C ALA A 275 33.04 42.02 -19.13
N SER A 276 31.87 42.26 -19.76
CA SER A 276 31.43 43.17 -20.85
C SER A 276 31.83 42.67 -22.27
N ALA A 277 31.10 42.92 -23.37
CA ALA A 277 29.90 43.74 -23.60
C ALA A 277 29.07 43.27 -24.84
N GLY A 278 27.86 43.81 -25.01
CA GLY A 278 27.10 43.86 -26.28
C GLY A 278 26.21 42.64 -26.61
N GLY A 279 25.13 42.76 -27.39
CA GLY A 279 24.46 43.97 -27.93
C GLY A 279 24.03 43.83 -29.40
N ALA A 280 22.81 44.31 -29.74
CA ALA A 280 22.20 44.31 -31.09
C ALA A 280 21.85 42.89 -31.65
N GLU A 281 20.88 42.66 -32.55
CA GLU A 281 19.78 43.49 -33.07
C GLU A 281 18.60 42.60 -33.58
N ALA A 282 17.54 43.19 -34.16
CA ALA A 282 16.34 42.51 -34.70
C ALA A 282 16.30 42.64 -36.27
N PRO A 283 15.19 42.51 -37.05
CA PRO A 283 13.78 42.16 -36.76
C PRO A 283 12.99 41.36 -37.86
N LEU A 284 11.65 41.27 -37.68
CA LEU A 284 10.53 41.29 -38.68
C LEU A 284 10.07 40.07 -39.52
N SER A 285 8.73 40.09 -39.77
CA SER A 285 7.92 39.41 -40.81
C SER A 285 7.67 37.89 -40.71
N GLY A 286 6.54 37.33 -41.15
CA GLY A 286 5.29 37.92 -41.69
C GLY A 286 4.20 36.87 -41.99
N GLY A 287 2.93 37.27 -42.18
CA GLY A 287 1.81 36.41 -42.64
C GLY A 287 1.79 36.23 -44.18
N PRO A 288 0.87 35.41 -44.75
CA PRO A 288 -0.55 35.84 -44.87
C PRO A 288 -1.61 34.70 -44.80
N GLU A 289 -2.83 35.00 -45.26
CA GLU A 289 -4.09 34.22 -45.16
C GLU A 289 -4.46 33.43 -46.45
N GLY A 290 -5.57 32.66 -46.45
CA GLY A 290 -6.42 32.55 -47.66
C GLY A 290 -7.21 31.25 -47.97
N GLY A 291 -8.52 31.23 -47.69
CA GLY A 291 -9.58 30.45 -48.41
C GLY A 291 -9.67 28.92 -48.23
N ALA A 292 -10.73 28.20 -48.67
CA ALA A 292 -12.13 28.59 -48.99
C ALA A 292 -13.05 27.33 -49.17
N ALA A 293 -14.35 27.48 -48.88
CA ALA A 293 -15.57 26.79 -49.43
C ALA A 293 -15.47 25.39 -50.10
N MET A 294 -16.16 24.33 -49.63
CA MET A 294 -17.61 23.97 -49.79
C MET A 294 -18.03 23.51 -51.21
N PRO A 295 -19.13 22.70 -51.39
CA PRO A 295 -19.89 21.82 -50.48
C PRO A 295 -19.54 20.32 -50.78
N VAL A 296 -20.33 19.23 -50.79
CA VAL A 296 -21.77 18.81 -50.64
C VAL A 296 -21.77 17.38 -49.98
N HIS A 297 -22.78 16.47 -49.91
CA HIS A 297 -24.10 16.23 -50.53
C HIS A 297 -25.03 15.41 -49.58
N HIS A 298 -26.27 15.11 -50.01
CA HIS A 298 -27.20 14.13 -49.39
C HIS A 298 -27.00 12.68 -49.90
N ASP A 299 -27.32 11.68 -49.06
CA ASP A 299 -28.48 10.80 -49.33
C ASP A 299 -29.14 10.32 -48.01
N SER A 300 -30.34 9.74 -48.07
CA SER A 300 -31.19 9.39 -46.92
C SER A 300 -32.04 8.13 -47.16
N GLY A 301 -32.06 7.19 -46.21
CA GLY A 301 -32.79 5.93 -46.34
C GLY A 301 -33.38 5.42 -45.03
N GLU A 302 -34.68 5.65 -44.85
CA GLU A 302 -35.52 4.99 -43.82
C GLU A 302 -36.16 3.69 -44.36
N VAL A 303 -36.95 3.05 -43.49
CA VAL A 303 -37.99 2.03 -43.74
C VAL A 303 -37.51 0.57 -43.67
N GLY A 304 -38.04 -0.17 -42.68
CA GLY A 304 -37.75 -1.60 -42.49
C GLY A 304 -38.41 -2.27 -41.27
N ALA A 305 -39.66 -1.92 -40.94
CA ALA A 305 -40.34 -2.50 -39.76
C ALA A 305 -40.75 -3.97 -39.98
N GLY A 306 -40.23 -4.88 -39.14
CA GLY A 306 -40.58 -6.31 -39.15
C GLY A 306 -40.98 -6.82 -37.76
N LYS A 307 -42.16 -7.44 -37.64
CA LYS A 307 -42.68 -8.04 -36.39
C LYS A 307 -42.41 -9.55 -36.35
N GLY A 308 -42.27 -10.12 -35.15
CA GLY A 308 -42.83 -11.45 -34.86
C GLY A 308 -41.99 -12.40 -34.00
N ALA A 309 -42.61 -12.88 -32.92
CA ALA A 309 -42.26 -14.06 -32.09
C ALA A 309 -40.86 -14.11 -31.41
N GLY A 310 -40.70 -14.58 -30.16
CA GLY A 310 -41.71 -15.00 -29.18
C GLY A 310 -41.83 -16.51 -28.93
N VAL A 311 -40.71 -17.15 -28.56
CA VAL A 311 -40.63 -18.48 -27.93
C VAL A 311 -39.61 -18.32 -26.80
N ALA A 312 -40.04 -18.18 -25.55
CA ALA A 312 -40.30 -19.24 -24.57
C ALA A 312 -39.00 -19.90 -24.05
N ALA A 313 -38.87 -19.97 -22.73
CA ALA A 313 -37.68 -20.49 -22.06
C ALA A 313 -37.74 -22.01 -21.86
N ASP A 314 -36.59 -22.64 -21.71
CA ASP A 314 -36.48 -24.04 -21.28
C ASP A 314 -35.38 -24.17 -20.22
N THR A 315 -35.71 -24.82 -19.10
CA THR A 315 -34.84 -24.94 -17.91
C THR A 315 -34.71 -26.41 -17.54
N PRO A 316 -33.55 -27.06 -17.73
CA PRO A 316 -33.36 -28.44 -17.32
C PRO A 316 -33.20 -28.54 -15.79
N ALA A 317 -34.15 -29.18 -15.13
CA ALA A 317 -34.12 -29.38 -13.68
C ALA A 317 -33.32 -30.63 -13.26
N ALA A 318 -32.61 -30.50 -12.13
CA ALA A 318 -32.15 -31.52 -11.19
C ALA A 318 -32.02 -33.00 -11.66
N ALA A 319 -30.77 -33.46 -11.79
CA ALA A 319 -30.43 -34.88 -11.58
C ALA A 319 -29.90 -35.06 -10.14
N ALA A 320 -30.65 -35.76 -9.28
CA ALA A 320 -30.29 -35.95 -7.88
C ALA A 320 -29.45 -37.21 -7.66
N ALA A 321 -28.20 -37.06 -7.22
CA ALA A 321 -27.36 -38.16 -6.74
C ALA A 321 -27.27 -38.11 -5.19
N ARG A 322 -27.58 -39.24 -4.53
CA ARG A 322 -27.42 -39.37 -3.07
C ARG A 322 -26.07 -39.99 -2.74
N SER A 323 -25.23 -39.27 -2.00
CA SER A 323 -24.09 -39.83 -1.27
C SER A 323 -24.03 -39.22 0.12
N GLY A 324 -24.25 -40.03 1.16
CA GLY A 324 -24.16 -39.59 2.55
C GLY A 324 -22.70 -39.43 2.97
N GLY A 325 -22.27 -38.18 3.17
CA GLY A 325 -21.06 -37.81 3.89
C GLY A 325 -21.43 -36.76 4.94
N GLY A 326 -20.82 -36.81 6.12
CA GLY A 326 -21.18 -35.90 7.21
C GLY A 326 -20.98 -34.43 6.82
N ALA A 327 -21.91 -33.58 7.22
CA ALA A 327 -21.76 -32.13 7.11
C ALA A 327 -20.63 -31.67 8.03
N GLN A 328 -19.40 -31.62 7.51
CA GLN A 328 -18.34 -30.82 8.12
C GLN A 328 -18.74 -29.36 7.95
N GLU A 329 -18.88 -28.65 9.06
CA GLU A 329 -19.06 -27.21 9.06
C GLU A 329 -17.84 -26.58 8.38
N ALA A 330 -18.05 -26.00 7.20
CA ALA A 330 -17.08 -25.16 6.54
C ALA A 330 -17.01 -23.83 7.31
N VAL A 331 -16.26 -23.84 8.42
CA VAL A 331 -15.95 -22.65 9.22
C VAL A 331 -15.39 -21.59 8.27
N SER A 332 -16.13 -20.51 8.07
CA SER A 332 -15.82 -19.60 6.96
C SER A 332 -14.49 -18.88 7.22
N GLU A 333 -13.61 -18.86 6.21
CA GLU A 333 -12.31 -18.17 6.27
C GLU A 333 -12.42 -16.64 6.28
N LEU A 334 -13.64 -16.11 6.47
CA LEU A 334 -13.90 -14.67 6.61
C LEU A 334 -12.96 -14.05 7.64
N THR A 335 -12.18 -13.09 7.16
CA THR A 335 -11.15 -12.44 7.95
C THR A 335 -11.35 -10.94 7.83
N ARG A 336 -12.13 -10.42 8.78
CA ARG A 336 -12.30 -8.98 8.93
C ARG A 336 -11.04 -8.31 9.43
N SER A 337 -10.92 -7.05 9.07
CA SER A 337 -9.75 -6.21 9.24
C SER A 337 -9.97 -5.13 10.30
N ALA A 338 -9.02 -5.01 11.23
CA ALA A 338 -9.00 -3.97 12.25
C ALA A 338 -7.67 -3.20 12.22
N ALA A 339 -7.68 -1.94 12.66
CA ALA A 339 -6.48 -1.16 12.90
C ALA A 339 -6.59 -0.37 14.22
N ILE A 340 -5.45 -0.10 14.85
CA ILE A 340 -5.37 0.61 16.13
C ILE A 340 -4.52 1.86 15.96
N VAL A 341 -4.99 2.99 16.47
CA VAL A 341 -4.23 4.23 16.62
C VAL A 341 -4.11 4.54 18.11
N VAL A 342 -2.88 4.64 18.62
CA VAL A 342 -2.64 5.08 20.00
C VAL A 342 -2.04 6.48 19.94
N VAL A 343 -2.63 7.41 20.71
CA VAL A 343 -2.28 8.84 20.70
C VAL A 343 -1.67 9.18 22.05
N GLY A 344 -0.46 9.74 22.07
CA GLY A 344 0.21 10.16 23.29
C GLY A 344 1.71 10.44 23.10
N ASP A 345 2.12 11.69 23.29
CA ASP A 345 3.53 12.12 23.28
C ASP A 345 4.37 11.41 24.36
N GLU A 346 3.76 10.97 25.48
CA GLU A 346 4.41 10.22 26.54
C GLU A 346 4.83 8.80 26.12
N LEU A 347 4.10 8.20 25.17
CA LEU A 347 4.41 6.90 24.58
C LEU A 347 5.58 7.03 23.61
N LEU A 348 5.54 8.03 22.72
CA LEU A 348 6.62 8.30 21.76
C LEU A 348 7.92 8.77 22.43
N SER A 349 7.83 9.38 23.61
CA SER A 349 8.99 9.73 24.43
C SER A 349 9.40 8.67 25.46
N GLY A 350 8.78 7.47 25.43
CA GLY A 350 9.18 6.33 26.25
C GLY A 350 9.02 6.54 27.77
N LYS A 351 8.10 7.43 28.18
CA LYS A 351 7.82 7.72 29.60
C LYS A 351 6.80 6.74 30.21
N VAL A 352 5.99 6.11 29.36
CA VAL A 352 4.92 5.18 29.72
C VAL A 352 4.96 4.00 28.74
N ASP A 353 4.94 2.78 29.28
CA ASP A 353 4.80 1.56 28.48
C ASP A 353 3.37 1.43 27.94
N ASP A 354 3.20 1.14 26.65
CA ASP A 354 1.87 0.83 26.13
C ASP A 354 1.34 -0.52 26.65
N VAL A 355 0.12 -0.47 27.17
CA VAL A 355 -0.70 -1.65 27.45
C VAL A 355 -1.98 -1.69 26.61
N ASN A 356 -2.33 -0.60 25.94
CA ASN A 356 -3.61 -0.42 25.25
C ASN A 356 -3.63 -1.15 23.90
N ALA A 357 -2.57 -1.03 23.08
CA ALA A 357 -2.48 -1.81 21.84
C ALA A 357 -2.27 -3.30 22.13
N ARG A 358 -1.48 -3.67 23.15
CA ARG A 358 -1.37 -5.09 23.58
C ARG A 358 -2.75 -5.68 23.94
N PHE A 359 -3.53 -4.96 24.73
CA PHE A 359 -4.89 -5.37 25.11
C PHE A 359 -5.83 -5.47 23.91
N LEU A 360 -5.93 -4.40 23.10
CA LEU A 360 -6.82 -4.36 21.92
C LEU A 360 -6.44 -5.43 20.88
N CYS A 361 -5.14 -5.67 20.63
CA CYS A 361 -4.69 -6.73 19.73
C CYS A 361 -5.13 -8.12 20.20
N ARG A 362 -5.01 -8.41 21.51
CA ARG A 362 -5.45 -9.71 22.07
C ARG A 362 -6.96 -9.89 21.95
N GLU A 363 -7.75 -8.89 22.36
CA GLU A 363 -9.20 -8.99 22.32
C GLU A 363 -9.78 -9.01 20.89
N LEU A 364 -9.21 -8.24 19.94
CA LEU A 364 -9.59 -8.30 18.53
C LEU A 364 -9.30 -9.67 17.92
N ARG A 365 -8.13 -10.26 18.22
CA ARG A 365 -7.77 -11.62 17.78
C ARG A 365 -8.69 -12.69 18.39
N ALA A 366 -9.08 -12.52 19.65
CA ALA A 366 -10.08 -13.38 20.31
C ALA A 366 -11.51 -13.25 19.73
N LEU A 367 -11.80 -12.17 19.00
CA LEU A 367 -13.01 -12.00 18.18
C LEU A 367 -12.80 -12.36 16.69
N GLY A 368 -11.65 -12.92 16.30
CA GLY A 368 -11.35 -13.32 14.92
C GLY A 368 -10.99 -12.19 13.95
N TRP A 369 -10.77 -10.96 14.44
CA TRP A 369 -10.35 -9.82 13.63
C TRP A 369 -8.84 -9.86 13.40
N GLN A 370 -8.41 -9.72 12.14
CA GLN A 370 -7.02 -9.52 11.79
C GLN A 370 -6.65 -8.05 12.02
N VAL A 371 -5.80 -7.78 13.02
CA VAL A 371 -5.17 -6.46 13.15
C VAL A 371 -4.18 -6.29 12.00
N LEU A 372 -4.39 -5.27 11.16
CA LEU A 372 -3.53 -4.94 10.02
C LEU A 372 -2.34 -4.08 10.44
N ARG A 373 -2.58 -3.06 11.27
CA ARG A 373 -1.59 -2.08 11.73
C ARG A 373 -1.94 -1.60 13.15
N VAL A 374 -0.90 -1.38 13.94
CA VAL A 374 -0.93 -0.51 15.13
C VAL A 374 -0.05 0.69 14.80
N VAL A 375 -0.53 1.90 15.05
CA VAL A 375 0.25 3.13 14.83
C VAL A 375 0.21 3.98 16.08
N PHE A 376 1.38 4.37 16.58
CA PHE A 376 1.54 5.35 17.64
C PHE A 376 1.76 6.72 16.99
N VAL A 377 1.02 7.74 17.44
CA VAL A 377 1.05 9.11 16.90
C VAL A 377 1.19 10.14 18.01
N PRO A 378 1.83 11.30 17.74
CA PRO A 378 1.91 12.39 18.69
C PRO A 378 0.54 13.05 18.91
N ASP A 379 0.45 13.92 19.91
CA ASP A 379 -0.73 14.75 20.19
C ASP A 379 -0.85 15.93 19.19
N ALA A 380 -0.87 15.60 17.89
CA ALA A 380 -0.90 16.54 16.78
C ALA A 380 -2.06 16.25 15.81
N VAL A 381 -2.86 17.28 15.53
CA VAL A 381 -4.10 17.18 14.74
C VAL A 381 -3.87 16.58 13.35
N ASP A 382 -2.83 17.02 12.64
CA ASP A 382 -2.56 16.60 11.26
C ASP A 382 -2.03 15.16 11.16
N ASP A 383 -1.17 14.72 12.09
CA ASP A 383 -0.67 13.34 12.16
C ASP A 383 -1.80 12.36 12.48
N ILE A 384 -2.62 12.67 13.50
CA ILE A 384 -3.82 11.89 13.84
C ILE A 384 -4.76 11.86 12.62
N ALA A 385 -5.00 13.00 11.97
CA ALA A 385 -5.90 13.07 10.81
C ALA A 385 -5.40 12.22 9.63
N SER A 386 -4.10 12.29 9.33
CA SER A 386 -3.45 11.53 8.27
C SER A 386 -3.54 10.02 8.53
N VAL A 387 -3.16 9.57 9.72
CA VAL A 387 -3.14 8.15 10.11
C VAL A 387 -4.56 7.58 10.21
N VAL A 388 -5.49 8.29 10.85
CA VAL A 388 -6.89 7.85 10.94
C VAL A 388 -7.52 7.76 9.56
N ARG A 389 -7.29 8.72 8.65
CA ARG A 389 -7.82 8.68 7.28
C ARG A 389 -7.27 7.50 6.48
N ALA A 390 -5.96 7.23 6.57
CA ALA A 390 -5.33 6.12 5.87
C ALA A 390 -5.81 4.73 6.37
N LEU A 391 -5.98 4.58 7.69
CA LEU A 391 -6.46 3.33 8.28
C LEU A 391 -7.97 3.14 8.09
N ALA A 392 -8.78 4.19 8.18
CA ALA A 392 -10.23 4.12 7.93
C ALA A 392 -10.57 3.77 6.48
N ALA A 393 -9.66 4.04 5.53
CA ALA A 393 -9.78 3.64 4.13
C ALA A 393 -9.32 2.19 3.84
N THR A 394 -8.70 1.49 4.81
CA THR A 394 -8.07 0.17 4.60
C THR A 394 -8.45 -0.92 5.60
N ALA A 395 -9.04 -0.57 6.75
CA ALA A 395 -9.60 -1.51 7.72
C ALA A 395 -11.11 -1.32 7.88
N GLU A 396 -11.85 -2.42 8.07
CA GLU A 396 -13.29 -2.39 8.35
C GLU A 396 -13.64 -1.75 9.69
N VAL A 397 -12.70 -1.76 10.65
CA VAL A 397 -12.80 -1.07 11.95
C VAL A 397 -11.48 -0.39 12.29
N VAL A 398 -11.55 0.86 12.75
CA VAL A 398 -10.42 1.56 13.38
C VAL A 398 -10.76 1.83 14.85
N ILE A 399 -9.82 1.60 15.76
CA ILE A 399 -9.97 1.94 17.17
C ILE A 399 -8.90 2.97 17.54
N THR A 400 -9.31 4.13 18.08
CA THR A 400 -8.37 5.10 18.66
C THR A 400 -8.31 4.96 20.18
N ALA A 401 -7.14 5.19 20.77
CA ALA A 401 -6.89 5.16 22.20
C ALA A 401 -5.97 6.32 22.61
N GLY A 402 -6.50 7.33 23.31
CA GLY A 402 -5.72 8.51 23.76
C GLY A 402 -6.28 9.86 23.28
N GLY A 403 -5.79 10.96 23.87
CA GLY A 403 -6.07 12.35 23.44
C GLY A 403 -7.55 12.80 23.41
N ILE A 404 -8.39 12.36 24.36
CA ILE A 404 -9.85 12.71 24.41
C ILE A 404 -10.33 13.31 25.75
N GLY A 405 -9.42 13.68 26.64
CA GLY A 405 -9.68 14.39 27.87
C GLY A 405 -9.87 15.92 27.69
N PRO A 406 -9.67 16.70 28.77
CA PRO A 406 -9.93 18.13 28.79
C PRO A 406 -8.68 19.02 28.62
N THR A 407 -7.46 18.47 28.58
CA THR A 407 -6.22 19.28 28.56
C THR A 407 -5.91 19.79 27.15
N LEU A 408 -4.87 20.61 26.97
CA LEU A 408 -4.65 21.32 25.69
C LEU A 408 -4.30 20.35 24.55
N ASP A 409 -3.41 19.42 24.89
CA ASP A 409 -2.87 18.27 24.17
C ASP A 409 -3.91 17.22 23.75
N ASP A 410 -5.05 17.10 24.43
CA ASP A 410 -6.12 16.17 24.03
C ASP A 410 -6.75 16.54 22.66
N VAL A 411 -6.15 16.14 21.53
CA VAL A 411 -6.55 16.59 20.18
C VAL A 411 -7.06 15.48 19.24
N THR A 412 -7.36 14.29 19.76
CA THR A 412 -7.86 13.17 18.95
C THR A 412 -9.19 13.48 18.26
N MET A 413 -10.10 14.21 18.92
CA MET A 413 -11.40 14.55 18.31
C MET A 413 -11.26 15.56 17.16
N GLN A 414 -10.33 16.51 17.29
CA GLN A 414 -9.91 17.47 16.27
C GLN A 414 -9.30 16.74 15.07
N GLY A 415 -8.36 15.82 15.33
CA GLY A 415 -7.72 14.98 14.30
C GLY A 415 -8.72 14.09 13.55
N ILE A 416 -9.64 13.43 14.25
CA ILE A 416 -10.69 12.62 13.61
C ILE A 416 -11.63 13.50 12.76
N ALA A 417 -12.02 14.69 13.23
CA ALA A 417 -12.87 15.61 12.45
C ALA A 417 -12.20 16.01 11.12
N LEU A 418 -10.91 16.33 11.17
CA LEU A 418 -10.10 16.60 9.98
C LEU A 418 -9.88 15.34 9.12
N ALA A 419 -9.75 14.15 9.70
CA ALA A 419 -9.64 12.89 8.97
C ALA A 419 -10.85 12.64 8.06
N VAL A 420 -12.06 12.82 8.62
CA VAL A 420 -13.34 12.52 7.93
C VAL A 420 -13.96 13.73 7.21
N GLY A 421 -13.33 14.90 7.25
CA GLY A 421 -13.80 16.12 6.58
C GLY A 421 -15.08 16.73 7.16
N GLN A 422 -15.34 16.55 8.46
CA GLN A 422 -16.52 17.09 9.15
C GLN A 422 -16.16 18.27 10.05
N PRO A 423 -17.09 19.23 10.26
CA PRO A 423 -16.92 20.25 11.31
C PRO A 423 -16.79 19.60 12.69
N LEU A 424 -15.84 20.10 13.49
CA LEU A 424 -15.81 19.84 14.93
C LEU A 424 -16.88 20.70 15.59
N VAL A 425 -17.79 20.06 16.34
CA VAL A 425 -18.89 20.73 17.05
C VAL A 425 -19.02 20.15 18.45
N ARG A 426 -19.66 20.90 19.36
CA ARG A 426 -20.14 20.33 20.64
C ARG A 426 -21.38 19.49 20.37
N LEU A 427 -21.28 18.20 20.58
CA LEU A 427 -22.35 17.24 20.35
C LEU A 427 -23.45 17.46 21.40
N PRO A 428 -24.69 17.83 21.03
CA PRO A 428 -25.73 18.20 22.01
C PRO A 428 -25.98 17.11 23.05
N GLY A 429 -26.13 15.86 22.60
CA GLY A 429 -26.29 14.69 23.47
C GLY A 429 -25.07 14.32 24.32
N MET A 430 -23.91 14.98 24.14
CA MET A 430 -22.81 14.97 25.12
C MET A 430 -22.93 16.14 26.11
N VAL A 431 -23.22 17.35 25.64
CA VAL A 431 -23.41 18.53 26.51
C VAL A 431 -24.50 18.26 27.55
N GLU A 432 -25.63 17.67 27.15
CA GLU A 432 -26.72 17.24 28.05
C GLU A 432 -26.23 16.26 29.15
N ARG A 433 -25.45 15.25 28.79
CA ARG A 433 -24.90 14.25 29.73
C ARG A 433 -23.91 14.87 30.70
N MET A 434 -23.08 15.79 30.22
CA MET A 434 -22.13 16.50 31.05
C MET A 434 -22.84 17.47 32.00
N ALA A 435 -23.86 18.21 31.54
CA ALA A 435 -24.71 19.02 32.40
C ALA A 435 -25.37 18.17 33.49
N ALA A 436 -25.97 17.03 33.12
CA ALA A 436 -26.57 16.09 34.07
C ALA A 436 -25.57 15.49 35.07
N TYR A 437 -24.27 15.37 34.71
CA TYR A 437 -23.24 14.87 35.61
C TYR A 437 -22.66 15.94 36.54
N PHE A 438 -22.42 17.16 36.03
CA PHE A 438 -21.74 18.24 36.78
C PHE A 438 -22.68 19.21 37.49
N GLY A 439 -24.01 19.05 37.38
CA GLY A 439 -25.00 19.81 38.17
C GLY A 439 -25.75 20.91 37.40
N GLY A 440 -25.76 20.85 36.06
CA GLY A 440 -26.44 21.79 35.17
C GLY A 440 -25.49 22.39 34.13
N GLU A 441 -26.04 22.99 33.07
CA GLU A 441 -25.25 23.65 32.01
C GLU A 441 -24.38 24.78 32.56
N THR A 442 -24.87 25.51 33.56
CA THR A 442 -24.15 26.60 34.25
C THR A 442 -22.95 26.12 35.08
N ALA A 443 -22.82 24.81 35.31
CA ALA A 443 -21.65 24.18 35.96
C ALA A 443 -20.61 23.66 34.93
N LEU A 444 -20.83 23.84 33.64
CA LEU A 444 -19.90 23.39 32.60
C LEU A 444 -18.79 24.41 32.35
N THR A 445 -17.56 24.01 32.69
CA THR A 445 -16.35 24.75 32.34
C THR A 445 -16.01 24.59 30.85
N PRO A 446 -15.16 25.45 30.26
CA PRO A 446 -14.63 25.22 28.91
C PRO A 446 -13.94 23.86 28.76
N ALA A 447 -13.24 23.38 29.81
CA ALA A 447 -12.63 22.06 29.87
C ALA A 447 -13.68 20.91 29.84
N HIS A 448 -14.82 21.08 30.51
CA HIS A 448 -15.94 20.13 30.36
C HIS A 448 -16.47 20.17 28.93
N LEU A 449 -16.70 21.36 28.37
CA LEU A 449 -17.24 21.52 27.03
C LEU A 449 -16.32 20.99 25.92
N LYS A 450 -14.99 20.98 26.10
CA LYS A 450 -14.03 20.31 25.19
C LYS A 450 -14.29 18.80 25.10
N MET A 451 -14.57 18.12 26.22
CA MET A 451 -14.89 16.68 26.21
C MET A 451 -16.28 16.35 25.62
N ALA A 452 -17.06 17.36 25.20
CA ALA A 452 -18.27 17.21 24.41
C ALA A 452 -18.05 17.49 22.90
N GLU A 453 -16.81 17.81 22.47
CA GLU A 453 -16.50 18.14 21.08
C GLU A 453 -16.23 16.87 20.23
N GLY A 454 -16.72 16.88 18.99
CA GLY A 454 -16.49 15.80 18.03
C GLY A 454 -17.00 16.12 16.63
N PRO A 455 -16.75 15.24 15.65
CA PRO A 455 -17.29 15.36 14.29
C PRO A 455 -18.81 15.46 14.29
N GLN A 456 -19.37 16.37 13.49
CA GLN A 456 -20.81 16.70 13.46
C GLN A 456 -21.76 15.49 13.31
N HIS A 457 -21.31 14.38 12.74
CA HIS A 457 -22.10 13.16 12.54
C HIS A 457 -21.56 11.95 13.33
N ALA A 458 -21.06 12.18 14.55
CA ALA A 458 -20.66 11.12 15.47
C ALA A 458 -21.86 10.42 16.13
N ASP A 459 -21.89 9.08 16.03
CA ASP A 459 -22.79 8.22 16.79
C ASP A 459 -22.40 8.20 18.27
N LEU A 460 -23.36 8.41 19.18
CA LEU A 460 -23.17 8.22 20.62
C LEU A 460 -23.66 6.83 21.04
N ILE A 461 -22.73 5.89 21.22
CA ILE A 461 -23.06 4.51 21.61
C ILE A 461 -23.18 4.41 23.14
N ASP A 462 -24.42 4.28 23.59
CA ASP A 462 -24.76 3.96 24.98
C ASP A 462 -24.37 2.53 25.39
N TYR A 463 -23.96 2.40 26.66
CA TYR A 463 -23.66 1.13 27.32
C TYR A 463 -23.88 1.24 28.84
N LYS A 464 -23.94 0.07 29.50
CA LYS A 464 -24.03 -0.03 30.96
C LYS A 464 -22.66 -0.31 31.58
N LEU A 465 -22.44 0.26 32.76
CA LEU A 465 -21.31 -0.06 33.64
C LEU A 465 -21.52 -1.44 34.31
N PRO A 466 -20.49 -2.06 34.91
CA PRO A 466 -20.60 -3.36 35.57
C PRO A 466 -21.61 -3.44 36.74
N ASP A 467 -21.96 -2.29 37.33
CA ASP A 467 -23.01 -2.17 38.37
C ASP A 467 -24.44 -2.04 37.79
N GLY A 468 -24.58 -2.06 36.46
CA GLY A 468 -25.85 -1.93 35.74
C GLY A 468 -26.29 -0.50 35.46
N GLN A 469 -25.60 0.54 35.96
CA GLN A 469 -25.92 1.93 35.68
C GLN A 469 -25.59 2.30 34.22
N ALA A 470 -26.32 3.27 33.65
CA ALA A 470 -26.00 3.80 32.33
C ALA A 470 -24.71 4.63 32.38
N SER A 471 -23.81 4.44 31.41
CA SER A 471 -22.56 5.20 31.37
C SER A 471 -22.81 6.65 30.94
N LYS A 472 -22.25 7.59 31.71
CA LYS A 472 -22.33 9.03 31.46
C LYS A 472 -21.48 9.47 30.26
N PHE A 473 -20.50 8.64 29.89
CA PHE A 473 -19.55 8.88 28.81
C PHE A 473 -19.68 7.77 27.74
N PRO A 474 -20.61 7.91 26.76
CA PRO A 474 -20.81 6.95 25.68
C PRO A 474 -19.54 6.71 24.86
N ILE A 475 -19.53 5.67 24.05
CA ILE A 475 -18.45 5.43 23.07
C ILE A 475 -18.81 6.21 21.81
N LEU A 476 -17.91 7.08 21.34
CA LEU A 476 -18.13 7.80 20.09
C LEU A 476 -17.71 6.89 18.93
N LYS A 477 -18.57 6.82 17.90
CA LYS A 477 -18.29 6.13 16.64
C LYS A 477 -18.48 7.11 15.48
N ILE A 478 -17.54 7.14 14.54
CA ILE A 478 -17.57 8.00 13.36
C ILE A 478 -17.20 7.13 12.16
N ASN A 479 -18.14 6.91 11.24
CA ASN A 479 -18.02 5.90 10.19
C ASN A 479 -17.67 4.51 10.80
N ASN A 480 -16.47 3.99 10.51
CA ASN A 480 -15.86 2.76 11.04
C ASN A 480 -14.87 2.98 12.20
N ILE A 481 -14.68 4.23 12.65
CA ILE A 481 -13.75 4.63 13.71
C ILE A 481 -14.48 4.60 15.05
N TYR A 482 -13.91 3.95 16.07
CA TYR A 482 -14.40 3.90 17.45
C TYR A 482 -13.39 4.55 18.39
N VAL A 483 -13.87 5.40 19.29
CA VAL A 483 -13.01 6.26 20.12
C VAL A 483 -12.98 5.81 21.58
N LEU A 484 -11.79 5.45 22.07
CA LEU A 484 -11.52 5.01 23.44
C LEU A 484 -10.50 5.93 24.16
N PRO A 485 -10.55 6.05 25.49
CA PRO A 485 -9.59 6.85 26.27
C PRO A 485 -8.23 6.15 26.37
N GLY A 486 -7.16 6.91 26.58
CA GLY A 486 -5.82 6.36 26.83
C GLY A 486 -5.65 5.71 28.21
N VAL A 487 -6.50 6.06 29.19
CA VAL A 487 -6.47 5.48 30.55
C VAL A 487 -6.90 4.00 30.49
N PRO A 488 -6.03 3.03 30.78
CA PRO A 488 -6.28 1.62 30.46
C PRO A 488 -7.53 1.03 31.12
N SER A 489 -7.83 1.39 32.37
CA SER A 489 -9.03 0.92 33.08
C SER A 489 -10.33 1.39 32.42
N LEU A 490 -10.35 2.61 31.89
CA LEU A 490 -11.51 3.17 31.17
C LEU A 490 -11.60 2.60 29.74
N LEU A 491 -10.46 2.28 29.11
CA LEU A 491 -10.42 1.60 27.83
C LEU A 491 -10.98 0.18 27.94
N VAL A 492 -10.50 -0.61 28.90
CA VAL A 492 -10.99 -1.98 29.18
C VAL A 492 -12.50 -1.98 29.48
N GLN A 493 -12.98 -1.00 30.26
CA GLN A 493 -14.42 -0.85 30.56
C GLN A 493 -15.24 -0.58 29.30
N LYS A 494 -14.82 0.38 28.45
CA LYS A 494 -15.53 0.71 27.20
C LYS A 494 -15.43 -0.43 26.17
N TRP A 495 -14.26 -1.08 26.08
CA TRP A 495 -14.08 -2.26 25.25
C TRP A 495 -15.03 -3.40 25.66
N GLY A 496 -15.22 -3.63 26.96
CA GLY A 496 -16.17 -4.60 27.49
C GLY A 496 -17.61 -4.43 26.97
N ALA A 497 -18.00 -3.23 26.57
CA ALA A 497 -19.27 -2.93 25.92
C ALA A 497 -19.20 -2.89 24.38
N LEU A 498 -18.05 -2.50 23.81
CA LEU A 498 -17.82 -2.47 22.37
C LEU A 498 -17.71 -3.88 21.76
N LYS A 499 -17.06 -4.81 22.47
CA LYS A 499 -16.71 -6.14 21.95
C LYS A 499 -17.92 -6.97 21.51
N GLU A 500 -19.05 -6.84 22.20
CA GLU A 500 -20.31 -7.52 21.85
C GLU A 500 -20.94 -6.95 20.55
N ARG A 501 -20.54 -5.74 20.13
CA ARG A 501 -20.93 -5.13 18.84
C ARG A 501 -19.95 -5.46 17.71
N LEU A 502 -18.74 -5.93 18.05
CA LEU A 502 -17.72 -6.37 17.10
C LEU A 502 -17.62 -7.90 16.99
N ARG A 503 -18.29 -8.66 17.86
CA ARG A 503 -18.46 -10.11 17.66
C ARG A 503 -19.32 -10.35 16.42
N ASP A 504 -18.86 -11.28 15.61
CA ASP A 504 -19.62 -11.90 14.54
C ASP A 504 -19.30 -13.40 14.60
N ASP A 505 -20.31 -14.24 14.84
CA ASP A 505 -20.11 -15.67 15.10
C ASP A 505 -19.63 -16.44 13.84
N ALA A 506 -19.63 -15.80 12.66
CA ALA A 506 -18.99 -16.34 11.46
C ALA A 506 -17.46 -16.17 11.45
N LEU A 507 -16.89 -15.36 12.35
CA LEU A 507 -15.45 -15.14 12.46
C LEU A 507 -14.80 -16.12 13.44
N ALA A 508 -14.07 -17.10 12.91
CA ALA A 508 -13.24 -17.97 13.73
C ALA A 508 -12.20 -17.14 14.53
N PRO A 509 -12.11 -17.32 15.86
CA PRO A 509 -11.10 -16.63 16.67
C PRO A 509 -9.70 -17.14 16.33
N PHE A 510 -8.70 -16.29 16.45
CA PHE A 510 -7.32 -16.77 16.44
C PHE A 510 -7.06 -17.58 17.72
N ARG A 511 -6.42 -18.73 17.53
CA ARG A 511 -5.90 -19.63 18.55
C ARG A 511 -4.39 -19.66 18.46
N ASN A 512 -3.72 -19.80 19.59
CA ASN A 512 -2.27 -20.00 19.60
C ASN A 512 -1.86 -21.29 20.32
N ALA A 513 -0.69 -21.79 19.92
CA ALA A 513 0.05 -22.81 20.64
C ALA A 513 1.50 -22.34 20.77
N THR A 514 2.06 -22.51 21.96
CA THR A 514 3.42 -22.05 22.30
C THR A 514 4.22 -23.23 22.82
N LEU A 515 5.39 -23.46 22.24
CA LEU A 515 6.35 -24.43 22.74
C LEU A 515 7.52 -23.66 23.37
N ARG A 516 7.76 -23.87 24.67
CA ARG A 516 8.98 -23.38 25.34
C ARG A 516 10.04 -24.48 25.25
N LEU A 517 11.19 -24.15 24.66
CA LEU A 517 12.26 -25.10 24.34
C LEU A 517 13.48 -24.88 25.24
N SER A 518 14.14 -25.96 25.65
CA SER A 518 15.42 -25.95 26.38
C SER A 518 16.64 -25.60 25.52
N LEU A 519 16.45 -25.48 24.21
CA LEU A 519 17.47 -25.14 23.22
C LEU A 519 17.71 -23.63 23.20
N THR A 520 18.96 -23.21 23.08
CA THR A 520 19.38 -21.80 23.03
C THR A 520 19.98 -21.36 21.68
N ASP A 521 20.25 -22.30 20.78
CA ASP A 521 20.73 -22.05 19.42
C ASP A 521 19.58 -22.22 18.41
N GLU A 522 19.06 -21.11 17.91
CA GLU A 522 17.93 -21.07 16.98
C GLU A 522 18.24 -21.75 15.63
N THR A 523 19.52 -21.86 15.25
CA THR A 523 19.91 -22.57 14.02
C THR A 523 19.61 -24.07 14.10
N THR A 524 19.53 -24.65 15.30
CA THR A 524 19.16 -26.06 15.50
C THR A 524 17.69 -26.35 15.21
N ILE A 525 16.81 -25.35 15.30
CA ILE A 525 15.37 -25.50 15.07
C ILE A 525 14.90 -24.89 13.74
N ALA A 526 15.70 -24.03 13.09
CA ALA A 526 15.33 -23.39 11.83
C ALA A 526 14.84 -24.39 10.73
N PRO A 527 15.47 -25.56 10.50
CA PRO A 527 14.97 -26.54 9.53
C PRO A 527 13.60 -27.14 9.89
N ALA A 528 13.29 -27.23 11.18
CA ALA A 528 11.98 -27.67 11.66
C ALA A 528 10.90 -26.59 11.40
N LEU A 529 11.22 -25.34 11.72
CA LEU A 529 10.35 -24.19 11.47
C LEU A 529 10.07 -24.03 9.96
N GLU A 530 11.09 -24.18 9.10
CA GLU A 530 10.93 -24.15 7.63
C GLU A 530 10.04 -25.29 7.12
N ARG A 531 10.17 -26.51 7.66
CA ARG A 531 9.29 -27.63 7.28
C ARG A 531 7.84 -27.36 7.70
N VAL A 532 7.60 -26.87 8.91
CA VAL A 532 6.23 -26.58 9.39
C VAL A 532 5.62 -25.38 8.65
N ALA A 533 6.40 -24.32 8.39
CA ALA A 533 5.94 -23.18 7.61
C ALA A 533 5.68 -23.53 6.13
N SER A 534 6.45 -24.43 5.52
CA SER A 534 6.19 -24.87 4.14
C SER A 534 5.00 -25.82 4.02
N THR A 535 4.70 -26.63 5.05
CA THR A 535 3.53 -27.52 5.09
C THR A 535 2.23 -26.80 5.49
N HIS A 536 2.27 -25.93 6.50
CA HIS A 536 1.06 -25.36 7.15
C HIS A 536 0.90 -23.84 6.96
N GLY A 537 1.87 -23.14 6.36
CA GLY A 537 1.95 -21.67 6.31
C GLY A 537 0.88 -20.92 5.49
N LEU A 538 -0.12 -21.62 4.96
CA LEU A 538 -1.37 -21.01 4.46
C LEU A 538 -2.37 -20.76 5.59
N ASP A 539 -2.42 -21.65 6.57
CA ASP A 539 -3.33 -21.64 7.72
C ASP A 539 -2.67 -21.14 9.01
N VAL A 540 -1.39 -21.48 9.23
CA VAL A 540 -0.67 -21.34 10.50
C VAL A 540 0.51 -20.40 10.34
N ALA A 541 0.49 -19.27 11.03
CA ALA A 541 1.66 -18.41 11.19
C ALA A 541 2.63 -19.07 12.17
N VAL A 542 3.91 -19.15 11.79
CA VAL A 542 5.00 -19.73 12.60
C VAL A 542 5.91 -18.61 13.06
N GLY A 543 6.20 -18.54 14.37
CA GLY A 543 7.13 -17.60 14.98
C GLY A 543 8.15 -18.31 15.86
N SER A 544 9.30 -17.66 16.07
CA SER A 544 10.38 -18.12 16.94
C SER A 544 11.03 -16.92 17.60
N TYR A 545 11.36 -17.05 18.90
CA TYR A 545 11.84 -15.98 19.74
C TYR A 545 12.88 -16.53 20.74
N PRO A 546 14.18 -16.19 20.61
CA PRO A 546 15.16 -16.54 21.64
C PRO A 546 14.90 -15.76 22.94
N VAL A 547 15.09 -16.41 24.08
CA VAL A 547 14.93 -15.86 25.43
C VAL A 547 16.07 -16.34 26.34
N ASP A 548 16.30 -15.67 27.46
CA ASP A 548 17.49 -15.88 28.34
C ASP A 548 17.77 -17.35 28.72
N ASN A 549 16.74 -18.20 28.78
CA ASN A 549 16.83 -19.61 29.18
C ASN A 549 16.31 -20.60 28.12
N GLY A 550 16.23 -20.20 26.83
CA GLY A 550 15.75 -21.10 25.78
C GLY A 550 15.23 -20.39 24.52
N ILE A 551 14.32 -21.04 23.81
CA ILE A 551 13.61 -20.47 22.65
C ILE A 551 12.11 -20.70 22.81
N ILE A 552 11.30 -19.71 22.45
CA ILE A 552 9.84 -19.80 22.41
C ILE A 552 9.40 -19.87 20.94
N VAL A 553 8.80 -21.00 20.55
CA VAL A 553 8.17 -21.18 19.24
C VAL A 553 6.68 -20.94 19.37
N THR A 554 6.10 -20.09 18.51
CA THR A 554 4.67 -19.82 18.47
C THR A 554 4.05 -20.31 17.16
N LEU A 555 2.83 -20.82 17.27
CA LEU A 555 1.98 -21.23 16.15
C LEU A 555 0.61 -20.56 16.32
N ASP A 556 0.21 -19.72 15.37
CA ASP A 556 -1.00 -18.89 15.44
C ASP A 556 -1.91 -19.16 14.23
N SER A 557 -3.19 -19.47 14.46
CA SER A 557 -4.14 -19.80 13.38
C SER A 557 -5.60 -19.59 13.76
N LYS A 558 -6.46 -19.39 12.76
CA LYS A 558 -7.92 -19.56 12.91
C LYS A 558 -8.38 -21.01 12.75
N ASN A 559 -7.60 -21.83 12.04
CA ASN A 559 -7.92 -23.20 11.73
C ASN A 559 -7.37 -24.11 12.83
N THR A 560 -8.19 -24.40 13.84
CA THR A 560 -7.83 -25.25 14.99
C THR A 560 -7.29 -26.63 14.57
N ARG A 561 -7.71 -27.17 13.42
CA ARG A 561 -7.20 -28.47 12.91
C ARG A 561 -5.80 -28.33 12.33
N ALA A 562 -5.54 -27.30 11.52
CA ALA A 562 -4.20 -27.02 11.00
C ALA A 562 -3.23 -26.67 12.13
N LEU A 563 -3.67 -25.89 13.13
CA LEU A 563 -2.87 -25.61 14.33
C LEU A 563 -2.50 -26.89 15.10
N GLN A 564 -3.44 -27.81 15.29
CA GLN A 564 -3.16 -29.10 15.93
C GLN A 564 -2.18 -29.97 15.13
N ALA A 565 -2.27 -29.95 13.79
CA ALA A 565 -1.32 -30.65 12.92
C ALA A 565 0.08 -30.01 12.98
N ALA A 566 0.19 -28.69 12.85
CA ALA A 566 1.46 -27.96 12.96
C ALA A 566 2.14 -28.15 14.34
N VAL A 567 1.36 -28.23 15.43
CA VAL A 567 1.86 -28.57 16.78
C VAL A 567 2.39 -30.00 16.85
N ALA A 568 1.74 -30.96 16.21
CA ALA A 568 2.24 -32.34 16.15
C ALA A 568 3.53 -32.42 15.33
N ASP A 569 3.52 -31.86 14.11
CA ASP A 569 4.66 -31.86 13.19
C ASP A 569 5.90 -31.19 13.80
N ILE A 570 5.76 -30.02 14.45
CA ILE A 570 6.90 -29.35 15.09
C ILE A 570 7.43 -30.18 16.29
N THR A 571 6.56 -30.86 17.03
CA THR A 571 6.97 -31.68 18.19
C THR A 571 7.72 -32.94 17.73
N GLU A 572 7.33 -33.56 16.62
CA GLU A 572 8.08 -34.69 16.03
C GLU A 572 9.41 -34.26 15.39
N LEU A 573 9.48 -33.02 14.89
CA LEU A 573 10.68 -32.44 14.27
C LEU A 573 11.76 -32.02 15.26
N LEU A 574 11.38 -31.62 16.47
CA LEU A 574 12.31 -31.06 17.45
C LEU A 574 13.17 -32.17 18.11
N PRO A 575 14.38 -31.84 18.59
CA PRO A 575 15.33 -32.85 19.10
C PRO A 575 14.92 -33.43 20.47
N GLY A 576 14.09 -34.48 20.47
CA GLY A 576 13.74 -35.25 21.68
C GLY A 576 13.04 -34.41 22.76
N ASP A 577 13.48 -34.53 24.01
CA ASP A 577 12.93 -33.82 25.18
C ASP A 577 13.23 -32.30 25.19
N ALA A 578 13.44 -31.68 24.02
CA ALA A 578 13.65 -30.25 23.87
C ALA A 578 12.44 -29.41 24.30
N VAL A 579 11.22 -29.94 24.17
CA VAL A 579 9.97 -29.23 24.51
C VAL A 579 9.72 -29.31 26.02
N MET A 580 10.04 -28.23 26.74
CA MET A 580 9.84 -28.14 28.19
C MET A 580 8.37 -27.92 28.57
N ALA A 581 7.64 -27.16 27.75
CA ALA A 581 6.21 -26.88 27.94
C ALA A 581 5.51 -26.66 26.60
N LEU A 582 4.26 -27.10 26.52
CA LEU A 582 3.31 -26.76 25.44
C LEU A 582 2.11 -26.05 26.07
N GLU A 583 1.96 -24.77 25.78
CA GLU A 583 0.89 -23.90 26.25
C GLU A 583 -0.05 -23.54 25.08
N ARG A 584 -1.32 -23.19 25.37
CA ARG A 584 -2.33 -22.87 24.34
C ARG A 584 -3.25 -21.75 24.80
N ASP A 585 -3.57 -20.84 23.88
CA ASP A 585 -4.37 -19.63 24.09
C ASP A 585 -3.88 -18.74 25.27
N VAL A 586 -2.56 -18.63 25.41
CA VAL A 586 -1.88 -17.80 26.44
C VAL A 586 -0.98 -16.74 25.80
N ASP A 587 -0.62 -15.72 26.58
CA ASP A 587 0.31 -14.66 26.19
C ASP A 587 1.74 -15.10 26.55
N SER A 588 2.45 -15.66 25.57
CA SER A 588 3.62 -16.51 25.77
C SER A 588 4.97 -15.79 25.90
N LEU A 589 5.00 -14.47 25.68
CA LEU A 589 6.18 -13.63 25.88
C LEU A 589 6.20 -13.03 27.30
N GLN A 590 5.75 -13.86 28.26
CA GLN A 590 5.82 -13.71 29.72
C GLN A 590 6.20 -15.06 30.34
#